data_AF-F7YEX5-F1
#
_entry.id   AF-F7YEX5-F1
#
_cell.length_a   1.000
_cell.length_b   1.000
_cell.length_c   1.000
_cell.angle_alpha   90.00
_cell.angle_beta   90.00
_cell.angle_gamma   90.00
#
_symmetry.space_group_name_H-M   'P 1'
#
loop_
_entity.id
_entity.type
_entity.pdbx_description
1 polymer ?
#
loop_
_entity_poly.entity_id
_entity_poly.type
_entity_poly.pdbx_seq_one_letter_code
_entity_poly.pdbx_strand_id
1 'polypeptide(L)'
;MTRTATLGRCGVLALTGIATLWLGLAAARAEDANKADIDALKKSLAKYEDYTAAVRDLYLSTVGCVYYSGEKIAGSMDYPKGAMGIHFVNVPSVGQKLDPMKPNVLIYEPTKKGLKLVGVEWLVPLTPDVKAPPKLFGQTFMGPMEGHYPLIPREFVHYDLHAWLTDNPNGMFSPTNPKVKCNKAEFPMLEKPTKMMPGPM
;
A
#
# COMPACT_ATOMS: atom_id res chain seq x y z
N MET A 1 18.25 -14.55 79.16
CA MET A 1 19.41 -14.25 78.31
C MET A 1 19.01 -14.47 76.85
N THR A 2 18.51 -13.43 76.18
CA THR A 2 19.20 -12.66 75.12
C THR A 2 19.15 -13.32 73.74
N ARG A 3 18.27 -12.85 72.84
CA ARG A 3 18.63 -12.01 71.67
C ARG A 3 17.45 -11.75 70.72
N THR A 4 17.44 -10.52 70.24
CA THR A 4 16.63 -9.82 69.23
C THR A 4 16.82 -10.35 67.81
N ALA A 5 15.80 -10.18 66.94
CA ALA A 5 15.96 -9.57 65.60
C ALA A 5 14.61 -9.33 64.89
N THR A 6 14.40 -8.09 64.47
CA THR A 6 13.37 -7.58 63.56
C THR A 6 13.76 -7.88 62.10
N LEU A 7 12.81 -8.18 61.20
CA LEU A 7 13.00 -8.05 59.75
C LEU A 7 11.76 -7.48 59.07
N GLY A 8 11.93 -6.33 58.41
CA GLY A 8 10.93 -5.66 57.61
C GLY A 8 10.69 -6.34 56.26
N ARG A 9 9.46 -6.26 55.75
CA ARG A 9 9.11 -6.65 54.38
C ARG A 9 9.39 -5.47 53.45
N CYS A 10 10.37 -5.66 52.56
CA CYS A 10 10.62 -4.82 51.39
C CYS A 10 9.37 -4.82 50.49
N GLY A 11 9.05 -3.63 49.96
CA GLY A 11 8.05 -3.43 48.93
C GLY A 11 8.49 -4.07 47.60
N VAL A 12 7.54 -4.71 46.93
CA VAL A 12 7.69 -5.16 45.54
C VAL A 12 7.39 -3.96 44.64
N LEU A 13 8.43 -3.38 44.04
CA LEU A 13 8.30 -2.43 42.95
C LEU A 13 7.98 -3.20 41.66
N ALA A 14 6.83 -2.89 41.07
CA ALA A 14 6.38 -3.45 39.79
C ALA A 14 7.24 -2.91 38.63
N LEU A 15 8.05 -3.78 38.03
CA LEU A 15 8.78 -3.55 36.77
C LEU A 15 7.88 -3.92 35.58
N THR A 16 6.93 -3.06 35.21
CA THR A 16 6.10 -3.27 34.01
C THR A 16 6.12 -2.10 33.00
N GLY A 17 6.97 -1.09 33.21
CA GLY A 17 6.95 0.15 32.40
C GLY A 17 7.96 0.27 31.24
N ILE A 18 8.93 -0.64 31.09
CA ILE A 18 10.08 -0.41 30.18
C ILE A 18 9.83 -0.96 28.75
N ALA A 19 9.07 -2.05 28.60
CA ALA A 19 8.90 -2.72 27.31
C ALA A 19 8.04 -1.94 26.31
N THR A 20 7.08 -1.14 26.78
CA THR A 20 6.14 -0.40 25.92
C THR A 20 6.77 0.82 25.24
N LEU A 21 7.74 1.48 25.87
CA LEU A 21 8.43 2.64 25.29
C LEU A 21 9.29 2.27 24.07
N TRP A 22 9.91 1.08 24.08
CA TRP A 22 10.88 0.68 23.06
C TRP A 22 10.19 0.30 21.74
N LEU A 23 9.02 -0.35 21.81
CA LEU A 23 8.21 -0.70 20.65
C LEU A 23 7.66 0.55 19.92
N GLY A 24 7.20 1.57 20.67
CA GLY A 24 6.70 2.80 20.07
C GLY A 24 7.79 3.61 19.34
N LEU A 25 9.01 3.65 19.89
CA LEU A 25 10.13 4.38 19.29
C LEU A 25 10.66 3.72 18.00
N ALA A 26 10.58 2.39 17.90
CA ALA A 26 10.97 1.65 16.71
C ALA A 26 9.94 1.82 15.58
N ALA A 27 8.65 1.77 15.90
CA ALA A 27 7.58 1.98 14.93
C ALA A 27 7.61 3.41 14.34
N ALA A 28 7.78 4.43 15.17
CA ALA A 28 7.91 5.82 14.72
C ALA A 28 9.12 6.01 13.79
N ARG A 29 10.28 5.43 14.12
CA ARG A 29 11.45 5.47 13.24
C ARG A 29 11.23 4.77 11.90
N ALA A 30 10.53 3.64 11.89
CA ALA A 30 10.21 2.94 10.65
C ALA A 30 9.24 3.77 9.78
N GLU A 31 8.28 4.45 10.38
CA GLU A 31 7.37 5.37 9.69
C GLU A 31 8.12 6.57 9.09
N ASP A 32 9.04 7.17 9.85
CA ASP A 32 9.90 8.27 9.37
C ASP A 32 10.79 7.84 8.20
N ALA A 33 11.40 6.64 8.28
CA ALA A 33 12.22 6.09 7.20
C ALA A 33 11.39 5.84 5.94
N ASN A 34 10.21 5.22 6.07
CA ASN A 34 9.29 5.01 4.96
C ASN A 34 8.88 6.35 4.31
N LYS A 35 8.62 7.39 5.11
CA LYS A 35 8.33 8.72 4.58
C LYS A 35 9.48 9.30 3.77
N ALA A 36 10.71 9.16 4.26
CA ALA A 36 11.90 9.62 3.54
C ALA A 36 12.11 8.86 2.21
N ASP A 37 11.88 7.55 2.20
CA ASP A 37 11.94 6.73 0.99
C ASP A 37 10.86 7.12 -0.02
N ILE A 38 9.61 7.33 0.43
CA ILE A 38 8.53 7.79 -0.44
C ILE A 38 8.77 9.22 -0.95
N ASP A 39 9.37 10.10 -0.15
CA ASP A 39 9.78 11.44 -0.61
C ASP A 39 10.89 11.37 -1.66
N ALA A 40 11.85 10.46 -1.52
CA ALA A 40 12.88 10.21 -2.53
C ALA A 40 12.27 9.64 -3.82
N LEU A 41 11.34 8.69 -3.69
CA LEU A 41 10.59 8.14 -4.80
C LEU A 41 9.81 9.22 -5.55
N LYS A 42 9.05 10.06 -4.83
CA LYS A 42 8.31 11.19 -5.40
C LYS A 42 9.21 12.11 -6.22
N LYS A 43 10.41 12.43 -5.72
CA LYS A 43 11.40 13.24 -6.45
C LYS A 43 11.87 12.55 -7.73
N SER A 44 12.14 11.25 -7.68
CA SER A 44 12.56 10.48 -8.86
C SER A 44 11.48 10.39 -9.94
N LEU A 45 10.20 10.45 -9.55
CA LEU A 45 9.05 10.36 -10.43
C LEU A 45 8.53 11.73 -10.90
N ALA A 46 9.19 12.84 -10.56
CA ALA A 46 8.71 14.19 -10.85
C ALA A 46 8.43 14.43 -12.34
N LYS A 47 9.15 13.75 -13.26
CA LYS A 47 8.88 13.82 -14.71
C LYS A 47 7.48 13.31 -15.09
N TYR A 48 6.90 12.41 -14.30
CA TYR A 48 5.60 11.81 -14.55
C TYR A 48 4.43 12.65 -14.01
N GLU A 49 4.69 13.81 -13.40
CA GLU A 49 3.64 14.83 -13.23
C GLU A 49 3.04 15.22 -14.60
N ASP A 50 3.85 15.20 -15.67
CA ASP A 50 3.35 15.10 -17.04
C ASP A 50 3.11 13.64 -17.40
N TYR A 51 1.84 13.23 -17.45
CA TYR A 51 1.45 11.86 -17.77
C TYR A 51 1.95 11.42 -19.18
N THR A 52 2.23 12.35 -20.09
CA THR A 52 2.73 11.97 -21.42
C THR A 52 4.16 11.45 -21.35
N ALA A 53 4.95 11.83 -20.34
CA ALA A 53 6.25 11.21 -20.07
C ALA A 53 6.08 9.76 -19.60
N ALA A 54 5.06 9.49 -18.77
CA ALA A 54 4.74 8.13 -18.33
C ALA A 54 4.37 7.23 -19.52
N VAL A 55 3.54 7.73 -20.43
CA VAL A 55 3.17 7.01 -21.67
C VAL A 55 4.39 6.73 -22.55
N ARG A 56 5.31 7.68 -22.70
CA ARG A 56 6.57 7.47 -23.46
C ARG A 56 7.45 6.40 -22.82
N ASP A 57 7.39 6.26 -21.50
CA ASP A 57 8.07 5.21 -20.74
C ASP A 57 7.20 3.95 -20.57
N LEU A 58 6.18 3.77 -21.42
CA LEU A 58 5.31 2.59 -21.52
C LEU A 58 4.40 2.33 -20.30
N TYR A 59 4.17 3.34 -19.46
CA TYR A 59 3.08 3.30 -18.48
C TYR A 59 1.76 3.63 -19.18
N LEU A 60 0.95 2.61 -19.44
CA LEU A 60 -0.29 2.72 -20.23
C LEU A 60 -1.52 2.78 -19.32
N SER A 61 -2.42 3.72 -19.62
CA SER A 61 -3.61 3.97 -18.82
C SER A 61 -4.63 2.82 -18.91
N THR A 62 -5.20 2.44 -17.77
CA THR A 62 -6.38 1.56 -17.69
C THR A 62 -7.68 2.32 -17.96
N VAL A 63 -7.62 3.63 -18.24
CA VAL A 63 -8.69 4.62 -18.50
C VAL A 63 -9.71 4.82 -17.37
N GLY A 64 -10.03 3.78 -16.62
CA GLY A 64 -10.95 3.76 -15.50
C GLY A 64 -10.37 4.41 -14.26
N CYS A 65 -11.12 5.32 -13.64
CA CYS A 65 -10.80 5.81 -12.30
C CYS A 65 -11.54 4.95 -11.27
N VAL A 66 -10.79 4.06 -10.63
CA VAL A 66 -11.32 3.05 -9.72
C VAL A 66 -11.61 3.64 -8.35
N TYR A 67 -12.75 3.28 -7.76
CA TYR A 67 -13.11 3.63 -6.40
C TYR A 67 -13.99 2.58 -5.73
N TYR A 68 -13.95 2.57 -4.39
CA TYR A 68 -14.64 1.61 -3.53
C TYR A 68 -15.57 2.30 -2.55
N SER A 69 -16.72 1.67 -2.30
CA SER A 69 -17.72 2.13 -1.33
C SER A 69 -17.32 1.87 0.13
N GLY A 70 -16.36 0.96 0.36
CA GLY A 70 -16.05 0.41 1.68
C GLY A 70 -16.90 -0.82 2.05
N GLU A 71 -17.68 -1.36 1.11
CA GLU A 71 -18.40 -2.62 1.28
C GLU A 71 -17.43 -3.76 1.62
N LYS A 72 -17.82 -4.61 2.58
CA LYS A 72 -17.07 -5.80 2.96
C LYS A 72 -17.77 -7.05 2.46
N ILE A 73 -17.04 -7.90 1.76
CA ILE A 73 -17.54 -9.17 1.21
C ILE A 73 -16.69 -10.31 1.81
N ALA A 74 -17.34 -11.31 2.39
CA ALA A 74 -16.64 -12.45 2.97
C ALA A 74 -15.75 -13.16 1.93
N GLY A 75 -14.51 -13.48 2.31
CA GLY A 75 -13.53 -14.10 1.42
C GLY A 75 -12.94 -13.17 0.36
N SER A 76 -13.15 -11.86 0.46
CA SER A 76 -12.60 -10.85 -0.44
C SER A 76 -11.68 -9.89 0.29
N MET A 77 -10.90 -9.13 -0.48
CA MET A 77 -10.03 -8.06 -0.01
C MET A 77 -10.81 -6.96 0.74
N ASP A 78 -10.23 -6.43 1.82
CA ASP A 78 -10.81 -5.29 2.53
C ASP A 78 -10.30 -3.97 1.91
N TYR A 79 -11.13 -3.33 1.09
CA TYR A 79 -10.86 -1.98 0.57
C TYR A 79 -11.61 -0.92 1.39
N PRO A 80 -10.93 -0.03 2.12
CA PRO A 80 -11.58 1.10 2.76
C PRO A 80 -12.28 2.00 1.73
N LYS A 81 -13.31 2.74 2.16
CA LYS A 81 -13.97 3.72 1.29
C LYS A 81 -12.96 4.75 0.79
N GLY A 82 -12.88 4.92 -0.53
CA GLY A 82 -11.93 5.83 -1.17
C GLY A 82 -11.72 5.50 -2.64
N ALA A 83 -10.90 6.29 -3.32
CA ALA A 83 -10.50 6.02 -4.70
C ALA A 83 -9.11 5.37 -4.74
N MET A 84 -8.92 4.46 -5.70
CA MET A 84 -7.60 4.02 -6.15
C MET A 84 -7.07 4.96 -7.23
N GLY A 85 -7.93 5.53 -8.06
CA GLY A 85 -7.52 6.46 -9.13
C GLY A 85 -7.43 5.77 -10.50
N ILE A 86 -6.81 6.46 -11.46
CA ILE A 86 -6.53 5.92 -12.80
C ILE A 86 -5.13 5.32 -12.78
N HIS A 87 -5.04 4.03 -13.09
CA HIS A 87 -3.77 3.31 -13.10
C HIS A 87 -3.10 3.44 -14.46
N PHE A 88 -1.82 3.74 -14.45
CA PHE A 88 -0.96 3.70 -15.63
C PHE A 88 0.06 2.59 -15.37
N VAL A 89 -0.02 1.51 -16.12
CA VAL A 89 0.74 0.27 -15.87
C VAL A 89 1.87 0.14 -16.86
N ASN A 90 3.10 -0.05 -16.38
CA ASN A 90 4.23 -0.46 -17.19
C ASN A 90 4.22 -1.99 -17.31
N VAL A 91 3.45 -2.50 -18.27
CA VAL A 91 3.25 -3.93 -18.50
C VAL A 91 4.57 -4.71 -18.64
N PRO A 92 5.60 -4.22 -19.38
CA PRO A 92 6.89 -4.92 -19.48
C PRO A 92 7.62 -5.13 -18.14
N SER A 93 7.38 -4.27 -17.15
CA SER A 93 8.02 -4.36 -15.82
C SER A 93 7.28 -5.27 -14.84
N VAL A 94 6.05 -5.70 -15.16
CA VAL A 94 5.29 -6.62 -14.31
C VAL A 94 5.95 -8.00 -14.31
N GLY A 95 6.14 -8.58 -13.12
CA GLY A 95 6.83 -9.86 -12.94
C GLY A 95 8.36 -9.79 -13.00
N GLN A 96 8.94 -8.59 -13.21
CA GLN A 96 10.38 -8.37 -13.09
C GLN A 96 10.81 -8.30 -11.62
N LYS A 97 12.13 -8.28 -11.38
CA LYS A 97 12.68 -8.14 -10.02
C LYS A 97 12.12 -6.90 -9.34
N LEU A 98 11.58 -7.09 -8.13
CA LEU A 98 11.01 -6.03 -7.31
C LEU A 98 12.08 -4.97 -6.97
N ASP A 99 11.79 -3.72 -7.32
CA ASP A 99 12.64 -2.56 -7.08
C ASP A 99 11.80 -1.44 -6.42
N PRO A 100 12.10 -1.05 -5.16
CA PRO A 100 11.35 -0.01 -4.45
C PRO A 100 11.41 1.37 -5.13
N MET A 101 12.33 1.60 -6.07
CA MET A 101 12.45 2.87 -6.80
C MET A 101 11.84 2.81 -8.20
N LYS A 102 11.27 1.67 -8.60
CA LYS A 102 10.64 1.47 -9.92
C LYS A 102 9.27 0.81 -9.78
N PRO A 103 8.25 1.56 -9.33
CA PRO A 103 6.89 1.05 -9.34
C PRO A 103 6.46 0.71 -10.76
N ASN A 104 5.75 -0.40 -10.91
CA ASN A 104 5.20 -0.82 -12.21
C ASN A 104 3.81 -0.24 -12.48
N VAL A 105 3.25 0.50 -11.50
CA VAL A 105 2.01 1.24 -11.64
C VAL A 105 2.17 2.67 -11.11
N LEU A 106 1.73 3.64 -11.90
CA LEU A 106 1.55 5.04 -11.50
C LEU A 106 0.07 5.32 -11.33
N ILE A 107 -0.30 6.12 -10.33
CA ILE A 107 -1.69 6.40 -10.00
C ILE A 107 -1.98 7.89 -10.18
N TYR A 108 -2.98 8.18 -11.01
CA TYR A 108 -3.42 9.54 -11.31
C TYR A 108 -4.82 9.86 -10.78
N GLU A 109 -4.96 11.06 -10.24
CA GLU A 109 -6.26 11.67 -9.96
C GLU A 109 -6.70 12.54 -11.16
N PRO A 110 -7.91 12.36 -11.69
CA PRO A 110 -8.47 13.28 -12.68
C PRO A 110 -8.89 14.60 -12.02
N THR A 111 -8.37 15.71 -12.55
CA THR A 111 -8.67 17.06 -12.08
C THR A 111 -9.23 17.92 -13.23
N LYS A 112 -9.70 19.13 -12.91
CA LYS A 112 -10.10 20.11 -13.93
C LYS A 112 -8.95 20.53 -14.88
N LYS A 113 -7.70 20.35 -14.46
CA LYS A 113 -6.50 20.74 -15.22
C LYS A 113 -5.85 19.55 -15.95
N GLY A 114 -6.48 18.38 -15.93
CA GLY A 114 -5.91 17.13 -16.42
C GLY A 114 -5.56 16.16 -15.28
N LEU A 115 -4.60 15.28 -15.51
CA LEU A 115 -4.21 14.24 -14.57
C LEU A 115 -3.15 14.77 -13.59
N LYS A 116 -3.26 14.38 -12.31
CA LYS A 116 -2.28 14.67 -11.26
C LYS A 116 -1.73 13.36 -10.72
N LEU A 117 -0.41 13.21 -10.65
CA LEU A 117 0.19 12.04 -10.02
C LEU A 117 -0.04 12.09 -8.51
N VAL A 118 -0.64 11.04 -7.93
CA VAL A 118 -1.04 11.02 -6.52
C VAL A 118 -0.52 9.82 -5.75
N GLY A 119 -0.12 8.76 -6.44
CA GLY A 119 0.33 7.51 -5.83
C GLY A 119 1.08 6.64 -6.83
N VAL A 120 1.54 5.51 -6.32
CA VAL A 120 2.21 4.46 -7.06
C VAL A 120 1.78 3.11 -6.50
N GLU A 121 2.02 2.06 -7.27
CA GLU A 121 1.78 0.70 -6.82
C GLU A 121 2.85 -0.25 -7.40
N TRP A 122 3.12 -1.30 -6.63
CA TRP A 122 3.87 -2.47 -7.08
C TRP A 122 2.91 -3.66 -7.15
N LEU A 123 2.64 -4.10 -8.37
CA LEU A 123 1.84 -5.27 -8.65
C LEU A 123 2.76 -6.45 -9.01
N VAL A 124 2.65 -7.52 -8.23
CA VAL A 124 3.53 -8.70 -8.31
C VAL A 124 2.67 -9.94 -8.57
N PRO A 125 2.80 -10.60 -9.73
CA PRO A 125 2.04 -11.82 -10.01
C PRO A 125 2.43 -12.94 -9.05
N LEU A 126 1.45 -13.74 -8.64
CA LEU A 126 1.71 -15.01 -7.96
C LEU A 126 2.22 -16.02 -9.01
N THR A 127 3.46 -16.47 -8.84
CA THR A 127 4.08 -17.50 -9.68
C THR A 127 4.52 -18.70 -8.82
N PRO A 128 4.84 -19.87 -9.42
CA PRO A 128 5.31 -21.03 -8.66
C PRO A 128 6.59 -20.78 -7.83
N ASP A 129 7.37 -19.76 -8.19
CA ASP A 129 8.62 -19.39 -7.52
C ASP A 129 8.40 -18.52 -6.29
N VAL A 130 7.22 -17.89 -6.14
CA VAL A 130 6.87 -17.10 -4.95
C VAL A 130 6.71 -18.05 -3.76
N LYS A 131 7.51 -17.85 -2.71
CA LYS A 131 7.47 -18.67 -1.48
C LYS A 131 6.84 -17.97 -0.28
N ALA A 132 6.69 -16.65 -0.34
CA ALA A 132 6.06 -15.83 0.68
C ALA A 132 5.55 -14.54 0.04
N PRO A 133 4.54 -13.87 0.64
CA PRO A 133 4.11 -12.55 0.19
C PRO A 133 5.29 -11.57 0.13
N PRO A 134 5.43 -10.80 -0.96
CA PRO A 134 6.48 -9.80 -1.09
C PRO A 134 6.43 -8.75 0.03
N LYS A 135 7.57 -8.12 0.29
CA LYS A 135 7.68 -7.03 1.26
C LYS A 135 8.48 -5.87 0.69
N LEU A 136 8.03 -4.65 0.97
CA LEU A 136 8.76 -3.38 0.75
C LEU A 136 8.40 -2.41 1.87
N PHE A 137 9.34 -1.53 2.27
CA PHE A 137 9.07 -0.49 3.27
C PHE A 137 8.51 -1.04 4.61
N GLY A 138 8.94 -2.26 4.97
CA GLY A 138 8.41 -3.00 6.13
C GLY A 138 6.96 -3.48 5.98
N GLN A 139 6.28 -3.18 4.87
CA GLN A 139 4.92 -3.63 4.56
C GLN A 139 4.95 -4.98 3.89
N THR A 140 4.00 -5.84 4.27
CA THR A 140 3.69 -7.05 3.52
C THR A 140 2.67 -6.69 2.46
N PHE A 141 2.87 -7.12 1.23
CA PHE A 141 1.94 -6.85 0.15
C PHE A 141 0.58 -7.49 0.44
N MET A 142 -0.47 -6.82 -0.01
CA MET A 142 -1.84 -7.33 0.08
C MET A 142 -2.07 -8.45 -0.93
N GLY A 143 -2.94 -9.42 -0.58
CA GLY A 143 -3.24 -10.57 -1.42
C GLY A 143 -2.71 -11.92 -0.89
N PRO A 144 -2.62 -12.96 -1.74
CA PRO A 144 -2.91 -12.89 -3.15
C PRO A 144 -4.41 -12.79 -3.41
N MET A 145 -4.79 -12.14 -4.50
CA MET A 145 -6.17 -11.92 -4.90
C MET A 145 -6.36 -12.15 -6.40
N GLU A 146 -7.59 -12.42 -6.84
CA GLU A 146 -7.93 -12.45 -8.26
C GLU A 146 -7.66 -11.08 -8.93
N GLY A 147 -7.48 -11.07 -10.25
CA GLY A 147 -7.41 -9.83 -11.01
C GLY A 147 -8.66 -8.95 -10.89
N HIS A 148 -8.46 -7.65 -10.94
CA HIS A 148 -9.50 -6.60 -10.95
C HIS A 148 -10.28 -6.56 -12.28
N TYR A 149 -11.17 -7.53 -12.52
CA TYR A 149 -11.96 -7.58 -13.75
C TYR A 149 -12.95 -6.40 -13.85
N PRO A 150 -13.05 -5.70 -15.01
CA PRO A 150 -12.52 -6.07 -16.32
C PRO A 150 -11.13 -5.51 -16.66
N LEU A 151 -10.51 -4.71 -15.79
CA LEU A 151 -9.22 -4.05 -16.07
C LEU A 151 -8.06 -5.05 -16.08
N ILE A 152 -8.14 -6.07 -15.22
CA ILE A 152 -7.17 -7.16 -15.10
C ILE A 152 -7.93 -8.50 -15.13
N PRO A 153 -7.55 -9.48 -15.97
CA PRO A 153 -8.19 -10.80 -16.00
C PRO A 153 -8.15 -11.49 -14.64
N ARG A 154 -9.20 -12.21 -14.25
CA ARG A 154 -9.32 -12.83 -12.91
C ARG A 154 -8.18 -13.82 -12.63
N GLU A 155 -7.71 -14.49 -13.66
CA GLU A 155 -6.65 -15.49 -13.64
C GLU A 155 -5.27 -14.89 -13.33
N PHE A 156 -5.13 -13.57 -13.48
CA PHE A 156 -3.94 -12.84 -13.06
C PHE A 156 -3.97 -12.66 -11.53
N VAL A 157 -3.70 -13.75 -10.81
CA VAL A 157 -3.62 -13.73 -9.36
C VAL A 157 -2.34 -13.00 -8.95
N HIS A 158 -2.47 -12.02 -8.06
CA HIS A 158 -1.35 -11.11 -7.75
C HIS A 158 -1.39 -10.63 -6.31
N TYR A 159 -0.26 -10.04 -5.92
CA TYR A 159 -0.10 -9.21 -4.75
C TYR A 159 0.06 -7.75 -5.19
N ASP A 160 -0.38 -6.83 -4.35
CA ASP A 160 -0.12 -5.41 -4.55
C ASP A 160 0.37 -4.70 -3.29
N LEU A 161 1.07 -3.59 -3.50
CA LEU A 161 1.37 -2.62 -2.46
C LEU A 161 1.18 -1.22 -3.03
N HIS A 162 0.28 -0.46 -2.42
CA HIS A 162 0.05 0.94 -2.73
C HIS A 162 0.97 1.84 -1.90
N ALA A 163 1.44 2.95 -2.48
CA ALA A 163 2.05 4.03 -1.71
C ALA A 163 1.60 5.40 -2.23
N TRP A 164 1.12 6.27 -1.34
CA TRP A 164 0.59 7.57 -1.71
C TRP A 164 1.67 8.66 -1.67
N LEU A 165 1.77 9.44 -2.76
CA LEU A 165 2.65 10.62 -2.89
C LEU A 165 1.99 11.91 -2.36
N THR A 166 0.77 11.76 -1.84
CA THR A 166 -0.06 12.80 -1.23
C THR A 166 -0.65 12.25 0.07
N ASP A 167 -1.12 13.13 0.95
CA ASP A 167 -1.71 12.71 2.22
C ASP A 167 -2.86 11.70 2.02
N ASN A 168 -2.85 10.64 2.82
CA ASN A 168 -3.94 9.68 2.87
C ASN A 168 -4.41 9.48 4.33
N PRO A 169 -5.63 9.90 4.69
CA PRO A 169 -6.23 9.63 6.00
C PRO A 169 -6.35 8.15 6.38
N ASN A 170 -6.41 7.24 5.40
CA ASN A 170 -6.44 5.80 5.64
C ASN A 170 -5.03 5.22 5.88
N GLY A 171 -3.97 6.03 5.71
CA GLY A 171 -2.57 5.62 5.84
C GLY A 171 -1.81 5.61 4.51
N MET A 172 -0.50 5.82 4.57
CA MET A 172 0.39 5.96 3.40
C MET A 172 0.39 4.74 2.47
N PHE A 173 0.17 3.54 3.01
CA PHE A 173 0.15 2.28 2.25
C PHE A 173 -1.25 1.66 2.15
N SER A 174 -2.31 2.42 2.47
CA SER A 174 -3.69 1.94 2.29
C SER A 174 -4.02 1.75 0.81
N PRO A 175 -4.79 0.73 0.41
CA PRO A 175 -5.10 0.50 -1.00
C PRO A 175 -6.02 1.57 -1.58
N THR A 176 -6.68 2.40 -0.75
CA THR A 176 -7.53 3.49 -1.23
C THR A 176 -7.22 4.80 -0.50
N ASN A 177 -7.46 5.93 -1.17
CA ASN A 177 -7.36 7.26 -0.57
C ASN A 177 -8.72 7.99 -0.65
N PRO A 178 -9.32 8.38 0.49
CA PRO A 178 -10.60 9.08 0.50
C PRO A 178 -10.48 10.54 0.04
N LYS A 179 -9.27 11.11 -0.04
CA LYS A 179 -9.03 12.45 -0.59
C LYS A 179 -9.01 12.45 -2.12
N VAL A 180 -8.62 11.35 -2.76
CA VAL A 180 -8.64 11.22 -4.23
C VAL A 180 -10.08 11.09 -4.74
N LYS A 181 -10.42 11.78 -5.83
CA LYS A 181 -11.77 11.81 -6.40
C LYS A 181 -11.82 11.32 -7.85
N CYS A 182 -12.73 10.38 -8.12
CA CYS A 182 -13.02 9.91 -9.47
C CYS A 182 -14.23 10.59 -10.14
N ASN A 183 -14.88 11.55 -9.48
CA ASN A 183 -16.08 12.22 -10.01
C ASN A 183 -15.83 13.14 -11.22
N LYS A 184 -14.56 13.31 -11.63
CA LYS A 184 -14.15 14.02 -12.85
C LYS A 184 -13.53 13.10 -13.89
N ALA A 185 -13.51 11.79 -13.65
CA ALA A 185 -13.10 10.83 -14.65
C ALA A 185 -14.15 10.74 -15.76
N GLU A 186 -13.71 10.47 -16.98
CA GLU A 186 -14.59 10.06 -18.08
C GLU A 186 -15.22 8.69 -17.79
N PHE A 187 -14.42 7.78 -17.21
CA PHE A 187 -14.83 6.44 -16.83
C PHE A 187 -14.68 6.22 -15.31
N PRO A 188 -15.58 6.75 -14.47
CA PRO A 188 -15.59 6.40 -13.05
C PRO A 188 -16.02 4.94 -12.87
N MET A 189 -15.25 4.16 -12.12
CA MET A 189 -15.49 2.73 -11.95
C MET A 189 -15.66 2.40 -10.46
N LEU A 190 -16.91 2.21 -10.04
CA LEU A 190 -17.20 1.60 -8.74
C LEU A 190 -16.91 0.11 -8.84
N GLU A 191 -15.85 -0.33 -8.18
CA GLU A 191 -15.50 -1.75 -8.11
C GLU A 191 -16.02 -2.39 -6.82
N LYS A 192 -16.08 -3.72 -6.85
CA LYS A 192 -16.36 -4.56 -5.69
C LYS A 192 -15.08 -5.22 -5.22
N PRO A 193 -14.93 -5.49 -3.92
CA PRO A 193 -13.83 -6.27 -3.39
C PRO A 193 -13.49 -7.52 -4.22
N THR A 194 -12.23 -7.65 -4.61
CA THR A 194 -11.69 -8.82 -5.30
C THR A 194 -11.57 -10.00 -4.35
N LYS A 195 -11.82 -11.20 -4.86
CA LYS A 195 -11.75 -12.42 -4.06
C LYS A 195 -10.32 -12.73 -3.65
N MET A 196 -10.12 -13.10 -2.39
CA MET A 196 -8.83 -13.60 -1.89
C MET A 196 -8.55 -15.00 -2.42
N MET A 197 -7.30 -15.24 -2.79
CA MET A 197 -6.84 -16.52 -3.31
C MET A 197 -5.93 -17.22 -2.29
N PRO A 198 -5.81 -18.55 -2.36
CA PRO A 198 -4.83 -19.28 -1.57
C PRO A 198 -3.41 -18.75 -1.83
N GLY A 199 -2.63 -18.62 -0.75
CA GLY A 199 -1.21 -18.24 -0.81
C GLY A 199 -0.32 -19.27 -1.51
N PRO A 200 0.97 -18.96 -1.68
CA PRO A 200 1.95 -19.96 -2.10
C PRO A 200 1.92 -21.17 -1.16
N MET A 201 2.00 -22.36 -1.75
CA MET A 201 2.17 -23.62 -1.03
C MET A 201 3.59 -23.77 -0.48
#